data_AF-A0A0W1L6W0-F1
#
_entry.id   AF-A0A0W1L6W0-F1
#
_cell.length_a   1.000
_cell.length_b   1.000
_cell.length_c   1.000
_cell.angle_alpha   90.00
_cell.angle_beta   90.00
_cell.angle_gamma   90.00
#
_symmetry.space_group_name_H-M   'P 1'
#
loop_
_entity.id
_entity.type
_entity.pdbx_description
1 polymer ?
#
loop_
_entity_poly.entity_id
_entity_poly.type
_entity_poly.pdbx_seq_one_letter_code
_entity_poly.pdbx_strand_id
1 'polypeptide(L)'
;MRHIKLPEHLILRKERYYFRYVFPRKFIGSDIRISLKTKHLHHALNFLELIKPELDKLKILASDRHTIDTGTLITQAKRILIHMKQKLTHELSKKTATLYFNGTLIDKNC
;
A
#
# COMPACT_ATOMS: atom_id res chain seq x y z
N MET A 1 12.67 0.54 -27.16
CA MET A 1 11.59 0.07 -26.24
C MET A 1 10.71 1.26 -25.87
N ARG A 2 9.40 1.08 -25.63
CA ARG A 2 8.55 2.17 -25.09
C ARG A 2 8.79 2.29 -23.58
N HIS A 3 9.23 3.46 -23.12
CA HIS A 3 9.34 3.74 -21.68
C HIS A 3 7.95 3.96 -21.10
N ILE A 4 7.38 2.91 -20.48
CA ILE A 4 6.15 3.04 -19.69
C ILE A 4 6.50 3.90 -18.48
N LYS A 5 5.99 5.14 -18.43
CA LYS A 5 6.04 5.96 -17.22
C LYS A 5 5.22 5.26 -16.14
N LEU A 6 5.90 4.72 -15.13
CA LEU A 6 5.24 4.29 -13.90
C LEU A 6 4.62 5.54 -13.22
N PRO A 7 3.50 5.41 -12.48
CA PRO A 7 3.02 6.45 -11.57
C PRO A 7 4.14 6.92 -10.64
N GLU A 8 4.16 8.20 -10.25
CA GLU A 8 5.28 8.82 -9.50
C GLU A 8 5.68 8.08 -8.22
N HIS A 9 4.73 7.36 -7.61
CA HIS A 9 4.93 6.61 -6.38
C HIS A 9 5.40 5.16 -6.61
N LEU A 10 5.34 4.65 -7.84
CA LEU A 10 5.65 3.25 -8.21
C LEU A 10 7.07 3.12 -8.78
N ILE A 11 7.92 2.37 -8.08
CA ILE A 11 9.33 2.17 -8.42
C ILE A 11 9.58 0.67 -8.66
N LEU A 12 10.17 0.33 -9.81
CA LEU A 12 10.71 -1.01 -10.07
C LEU A 12 12.18 -1.08 -9.60
N ARG A 13 12.52 -2.04 -8.71
CA ARG A 13 13.89 -2.24 -8.22
C ARG A 13 14.14 -3.72 -7.94
N LYS A 14 15.25 -4.31 -8.41
CA LYS A 14 15.56 -5.75 -8.26
C LYS A 14 14.33 -6.63 -8.60
N GLU A 15 13.75 -6.39 -9.77
CA GLU A 15 12.54 -7.07 -10.31
C GLU A 15 11.26 -6.96 -9.46
N ARG A 16 11.23 -6.12 -8.42
CA ARG A 16 10.08 -5.96 -7.52
C ARG A 16 9.51 -4.55 -7.58
N TYR A 17 8.19 -4.47 -7.44
CA TYR A 17 7.44 -3.20 -7.43
C TYR A 17 7.27 -2.65 -6.01
N TYR A 18 7.70 -1.40 -5.82
CA TYR A 18 7.67 -0.68 -4.55
C TYR A 18 6.80 0.56 -4.65
N PHE A 19 6.06 0.88 -3.59
CA PHE A 19 5.36 2.14 -3.44
C PHE A 19 6.08 3.06 -2.44
N ARG A 20 6.49 4.25 -2.88
CA ARG A 20 7.11 5.27 -2.04
C ARG A 20 6.26 6.54 -2.02
N TYR A 21 5.79 6.90 -0.83
CA TYR A 21 5.04 8.13 -0.59
C TYR A 21 5.90 9.08 0.23
N VAL A 22 6.39 10.12 -0.42
CA VAL A 22 7.13 11.20 0.23
C VAL A 22 6.10 12.15 0.85
N PHE A 23 5.92 12.08 2.15
CA PHE A 23 5.13 13.04 2.90
C PHE A 23 6.03 14.20 3.39
N PRO A 24 5.47 15.38 3.71
CA PRO A 24 6.25 16.49 4.27
C PRO A 24 7.01 16.06 5.52
N ARG A 25 8.29 16.42 5.66
CA ARG A 25 9.15 15.98 6.79
C ARG A 25 8.55 16.26 8.18
N LYS A 26 7.69 17.29 8.31
CA LYS A 26 6.98 17.66 9.55
C LYS A 26 5.72 16.80 9.85
N PHE A 27 5.37 15.81 9.03
CA PHE A 27 4.17 14.99 9.22
C PHE A 27 4.36 13.86 10.25
N ILE A 28 5.36 13.00 10.04
CA ILE A 28 5.73 11.90 10.97
C ILE A 28 7.26 11.70 11.03
N GLY A 29 8.03 12.75 10.72
CA GLY A 29 9.50 12.71 10.67
C GLY A 29 10.11 11.80 9.58
N SER A 30 9.31 11.14 8.73
CA SER A 30 9.76 10.00 7.93
C SER A 30 9.02 9.82 6.60
N ASP A 31 9.72 9.21 5.62
CA ASP A 31 9.13 8.67 4.38
C ASP A 31 8.21 7.48 4.69
N ILE A 32 7.01 7.41 4.08
CA ILE A 32 6.19 6.19 4.11
C ILE A 32 6.55 5.32 2.91
N ARG A 33 7.04 4.09 3.18
CA ARG A 33 7.54 3.15 2.16
C ARG A 33 6.79 1.83 2.26
N ILE A 34 5.93 1.56 1.28
CA ILE A 34 5.12 0.34 1.19
C ILE A 34 5.78 -0.60 0.17
N SER A 35 6.53 -1.58 0.67
CA SER A 35 7.24 -2.54 -0.18
C SER A 35 6.37 -3.76 -0.46
N LEU A 36 6.03 -4.00 -1.73
CA LEU A 36 5.27 -5.19 -2.14
C LEU A 36 6.21 -6.24 -2.72
N LYS A 37 6.01 -7.51 -2.38
CA LYS A 37 6.86 -8.63 -2.82
C LYS A 37 6.45 -9.19 -4.19
N THR A 38 5.90 -8.37 -5.09
CA THR A 38 5.40 -8.78 -6.41
C THR A 38 6.37 -8.43 -7.54
N LYS A 39 6.54 -9.36 -8.50
CA LYS A 39 7.16 -9.11 -9.82
C LYS A 39 6.15 -8.69 -10.90
N HIS A 40 4.84 -8.73 -10.61
CA HIS A 40 3.78 -8.50 -11.58
C HIS A 40 3.20 -7.09 -11.45
N LEU A 41 3.28 -6.30 -12.54
CA LEU A 41 2.84 -4.90 -12.59
C LEU A 41 1.33 -4.77 -12.27
N HIS A 42 0.49 -5.61 -12.88
CA HIS A 42 -0.96 -5.61 -12.65
C HIS A 42 -1.30 -5.78 -11.15
N HIS A 43 -0.63 -6.69 -10.43
CA HIS A 43 -0.86 -6.84 -9.00
C HIS A 43 -0.42 -5.60 -8.22
N ALA A 44 0.72 -4.98 -8.56
CA ALA A 44 1.13 -3.73 -7.94
C ALA A 44 0.07 -2.62 -8.14
N LEU A 45 -0.45 -2.45 -9.35
CA LEU A 45 -1.50 -1.47 -9.66
C LEU A 45 -2.81 -1.76 -8.92
N ASN A 46 -3.22 -3.03 -8.79
CA ASN A 46 -4.43 -3.37 -8.04
C ASN A 46 -4.24 -3.12 -6.53
N PHE A 47 -3.05 -3.38 -5.99
CA PHE A 47 -2.71 -3.04 -4.61
C PHE A 47 -2.62 -1.52 -4.37
N LEU A 48 -2.27 -0.71 -5.39
CA LEU A 48 -2.32 0.76 -5.32
C LEU A 48 -3.76 1.25 -5.14
N GLU A 49 -4.68 0.79 -5.98
CA GLU A 49 -6.08 1.20 -5.92
C GLU A 49 -6.78 0.72 -4.63
N LEU A 50 -6.45 -0.49 -4.15
CA LEU A 50 -6.94 -1.03 -2.87
C LEU A 50 -6.66 -0.10 -1.67
N ILE A 51 -5.47 0.51 -1.62
CA ILE A 51 -5.01 1.38 -0.52
C ILE A 51 -5.17 2.88 -0.81
N LYS A 52 -5.65 3.26 -2.00
CA LYS A 52 -5.92 4.65 -2.40
C LYS A 52 -6.74 5.41 -1.33
N PRO A 53 -7.84 4.85 -0.77
CA PRO A 53 -8.63 5.57 0.24
C PRO A 53 -7.87 5.85 1.54
N GLU A 54 -6.90 5.01 1.90
CA GLU A 54 -6.03 5.21 3.06
C GLU A 54 -4.89 6.18 2.75
N LEU A 55 -4.38 6.19 1.51
CA LEU A 55 -3.40 7.18 1.07
C LEU A 55 -3.99 8.59 1.09
N ASP A 56 -5.24 8.74 0.64
CA ASP A 56 -5.92 10.03 0.64
C ASP A 56 -6.26 10.50 2.07
N LYS A 57 -6.64 9.59 2.99
CA LYS A 57 -6.70 9.88 4.44
C LYS A 57 -5.37 10.38 5.00
N LEU A 58 -4.23 9.80 4.61
CA LEU A 58 -2.91 10.31 5.02
C LEU A 58 -2.57 11.68 4.40
N LYS A 59 -2.99 11.96 3.15
CA LYS A 59 -2.78 13.28 2.51
C LYS A 59 -3.55 14.39 3.21
N ILE A 60 -4.82 14.13 3.54
CA ILE A 60 -5.68 15.03 4.33
C ILE A 60 -4.99 15.29 5.68
N LEU A 61 -4.67 14.24 6.44
CA LEU A 61 -4.01 14.34 7.74
C LEU A 61 -2.63 15.05 7.68
N ALA A 62 -1.88 14.91 6.58
CA ALA A 62 -0.61 15.62 6.35
C ALA A 62 -0.76 17.10 5.97
N SER A 63 -1.96 17.51 5.55
CA SER A 63 -2.35 18.89 5.29
C SER A 63 -2.82 19.56 6.59
N ASP A 64 -3.68 18.86 7.34
CA ASP A 64 -4.24 19.28 8.64
C ASP A 64 -3.24 19.23 9.81
N ARG A 65 -1.98 18.87 9.56
CA ARG A 65 -0.88 18.79 10.55
C ARG A 65 -0.61 20.07 11.37
N HIS A 66 -1.24 21.18 11.02
CA HIS A 66 -1.13 22.48 11.70
C HIS A 66 -2.30 22.77 12.64
N THR A 67 -3.40 22.01 12.55
CA THR A 67 -4.60 22.16 13.40
C THR A 67 -4.80 20.98 14.37
N ILE A 68 -3.94 19.95 14.28
CA ILE A 68 -3.97 18.72 15.08
C ILE A 68 -2.67 18.60 15.88
N ASP A 69 -2.75 18.19 17.15
CA ASP A 69 -1.56 17.98 17.98
C ASP A 69 -0.71 16.80 17.49
N THR A 70 0.60 16.86 17.74
CA THR A 70 1.57 15.85 17.28
C THR A 70 1.27 14.43 17.75
N GLY A 71 0.70 14.25 18.95
CA GLY A 71 0.35 12.94 19.51
C GLY A 71 -0.86 12.32 18.81
N THR A 72 -1.91 13.10 18.59
CA THR A 72 -3.08 12.70 17.79
C THR A 72 -2.69 12.45 16.34
N LEU A 73 -1.87 13.33 15.73
CA LEU A 73 -1.37 13.20 14.36
C LEU A 73 -0.64 11.86 14.14
N ILE A 74 0.31 11.53 15.02
CA ILE A 74 1.04 10.25 15.01
C ILE A 74 0.08 9.07 15.23
N THR A 75 -0.90 9.20 16.12
CA THR A 75 -1.84 8.12 16.45
C THR A 75 -2.81 7.82 15.30
N GLN A 76 -3.36 8.85 14.66
CA GLN A 76 -4.22 8.69 13.49
C GLN A 76 -3.44 8.13 12.30
N ALA A 77 -2.23 8.63 12.02
CA ALA A 77 -1.38 8.10 10.96
C ALA A 77 -1.00 6.63 11.18
N LYS A 78 -0.68 6.23 12.42
CA LYS A 78 -0.47 4.82 12.80
C LYS A 78 -1.71 3.96 12.53
N ARG A 79 -2.91 4.41 12.90
CA ARG A 79 -4.17 3.69 12.62
C ARG A 79 -4.39 3.49 11.11
N ILE A 80 -4.19 4.52 10.30
CA ILE A 80 -4.34 4.43 8.84
C ILE A 80 -3.30 3.45 8.24
N LEU A 81 -2.05 3.50 8.69
CA LEU A 81 -1.00 2.56 8.26
C LEU A 81 -1.29 1.10 8.68
N ILE A 82 -1.91 0.87 9.84
CA ILE A 82 -2.39 -0.46 10.25
C ILE A 82 -3.50 -0.94 9.31
N HIS A 83 -4.48 -0.09 8.98
CA HIS A 83 -5.56 -0.44 8.06
C HIS A 83 -5.04 -0.73 6.63
N MET A 84 -4.07 0.04 6.13
CA MET A 84 -3.37 -0.29 4.88
C MET A 84 -2.72 -1.67 4.93
N LYS A 85 -1.98 -1.96 6.00
CA LYS A 85 -1.32 -3.26 6.19
C LYS A 85 -2.36 -4.38 6.24
N GLN A 86 -3.46 -4.20 6.96
CA GLN A 86 -4.56 -5.18 7.03
C GLN A 86 -5.18 -5.44 5.66
N LYS A 87 -5.51 -4.39 4.87
CA LYS A 87 -6.00 -4.54 3.49
C LYS A 87 -5.02 -5.32 2.60
N LEU A 88 -3.75 -4.90 2.58
CA LEU A 88 -2.71 -5.55 1.79
C LEU A 88 -2.48 -7.00 2.23
N THR A 89 -2.44 -7.27 3.54
CA THR A 89 -2.35 -8.63 4.09
C THR A 89 -3.60 -9.46 3.80
N HIS A 90 -4.80 -8.87 3.75
CA HIS A 90 -6.02 -9.59 3.42
C HIS A 90 -6.10 -9.99 1.95
N GLU A 91 -5.70 -9.11 1.02
CA GLU A 91 -5.60 -9.49 -0.40
C GLU A 91 -4.38 -10.40 -0.67
N LEU A 92 -3.30 -10.28 0.12
CA LEU A 92 -2.21 -11.26 0.12
C LEU A 92 -2.58 -12.58 0.84
N SER A 93 -3.60 -12.59 1.69
CA SER A 93 -4.31 -13.79 2.18
C SER A 93 -5.55 -14.10 1.32
N LYS A 94 -5.61 -13.52 0.13
CA LYS A 94 -6.37 -14.01 -1.03
C LYS A 94 -5.43 -14.30 -2.21
N LYS A 95 -4.10 -14.47 -2.00
CA LYS A 95 -3.08 -14.65 -3.07
C LYS A 95 -1.91 -15.65 -2.81
N THR A 96 -2.02 -16.65 -1.92
CA THR A 96 -0.90 -17.63 -1.64
C THR A 96 -1.19 -19.12 -1.31
N ALA A 97 -2.39 -19.59 -0.94
CA ALA A 97 -2.64 -21.02 -0.60
C ALA A 97 -4.13 -21.43 -0.65
N THR A 98 -4.47 -22.65 -1.09
CA THR A 98 -5.60 -22.81 -2.03
C THR A 98 -6.88 -23.52 -1.55
N LEU A 99 -8.06 -23.05 -2.01
CA LEU A 99 -9.37 -23.69 -1.81
C LEU A 99 -9.55 -24.92 -2.70
N TYR A 100 -10.29 -25.92 -2.20
CA TYR A 100 -10.73 -27.07 -2.97
C TYR A 100 -12.22 -27.33 -2.71
N PHE A 101 -12.96 -27.79 -3.72
CA PHE A 101 -14.32 -28.26 -3.59
C PHE A 101 -14.47 -29.55 -4.40
N ASN A 102 -15.01 -30.61 -3.80
CA ASN A 102 -15.13 -31.95 -4.39
C ASN A 102 -13.85 -32.41 -5.13
N GLY A 103 -12.68 -32.27 -4.46
CA GLY A 103 -11.38 -32.67 -4.99
C GLY A 103 -10.76 -31.75 -6.05
N THR A 104 -11.51 -30.77 -6.57
CA THR A 104 -11.02 -29.85 -7.62
C THR A 104 -10.34 -28.62 -7.01
N LEU A 105 -9.17 -28.25 -7.55
CA LEU A 105 -8.43 -27.04 -7.22
C LEU A 105 -9.22 -25.79 -7.61
N ILE A 106 -9.73 -25.03 -6.64
CA ILE A 106 -10.23 -23.68 -6.87
C ILE A 106 -9.06 -22.74 -6.68
N ASP A 107 -8.40 -22.31 -7.78
CA ASP A 107 -7.31 -21.33 -7.72
C ASP A 107 -7.79 -19.92 -7.38
N LYS A 108 -8.25 -19.78 -6.14
CA LYS A 108 -7.54 -18.85 -5.29
C LYS A 108 -6.44 -19.62 -4.56
N ASN A 109 -5.20 -19.45 -4.95
CA ASN A 109 -4.31 -18.87 -3.95
C ASN A 109 -4.99 -17.54 -3.55
N CYS A 110 -5.60 -17.24 -2.38
CA CYS A 110 -6.23 -18.03 -1.29
C CYS A 110 -7.73 -17.74 -1.18
#